data_AF-A0A378X4Y1-F1
#
_entry.id   AF-A0A378X4Y1-F1
#
_cell.length_a   1.000
_cell.length_b   1.000
_cell.length_c   1.000
_cell.angle_alpha   90.00
_cell.angle_beta   90.00
_cell.angle_gamma   90.00
#
_symmetry.space_group_name_H-M   'P 1'
#
loop_
_entity.id
_entity.type
_entity.pdbx_description
1 polymer ?
#
loop_
_entity_poly.entity_id
_entity_poly.type
_entity_poly.pdbx_seq_one_letter_code
_entity_poly.pdbx_strand_id
1 'polypeptide(L)'
;MAPRFSFHADRPAEKVFDHAARYIAYWFARVEDWVAVATGEDVYSREPLFAANTIGPGLLAWQHGKWRDAGMTIDTPRPALLSADLFAAILERVGENVDPPIEWQLVCNACRAHSRGDTRRTILDAATAVEVCLIEQIRLVESTTGEKFEGQRGMQYRSQWLAARHPGYQEHASLDLLRKSRNEGIHAGGIISLDDAASGLRAAIATVGALGRSRDPRAR
;
A
#
# COMPACT_ATOMS: atom_id res chain seq x y z
N MET A 1 14.92 -7.33 14.54
CA MET A 1 16.01 -7.09 15.51
C MET A 1 16.94 -6.08 14.85
N ALA A 2 16.73 -4.79 15.10
CA ALA A 2 17.58 -3.73 14.54
C ALA A 2 18.96 -3.76 15.23
N PRO A 3 20.06 -3.47 14.54
CA PRO A 3 21.35 -3.33 15.18
C PRO A 3 21.27 -2.20 16.21
N ARG A 4 21.54 -2.52 17.48
CA ARG A 4 21.81 -1.53 18.52
C ARG A 4 23.16 -0.90 18.19
N PHE A 5 23.15 0.14 17.36
CA PHE A 5 24.31 1.03 17.28
C PHE A 5 24.42 1.74 18.63
N SER A 6 25.50 1.45 19.36
CA SER A 6 25.81 2.11 20.62
C SER A 6 26.14 3.57 20.32
N PHE A 7 25.32 4.50 20.78
CA PHE A 7 25.56 5.93 20.59
C PHE A 7 26.80 6.35 21.38
N HIS A 8 27.83 6.81 20.68
CA HIS A 8 29.02 7.38 21.28
C HIS A 8 28.68 8.81 21.76
N ALA A 9 28.29 8.94 23.04
CA ALA A 9 27.57 10.12 23.54
C ALA A 9 28.42 11.40 23.73
N ASP A 10 29.75 11.30 23.80
CA ASP A 10 30.54 12.35 24.48
C ASP A 10 31.55 13.12 23.61
N ARG A 11 31.74 12.80 22.32
CA ARG A 11 32.65 13.57 21.46
C ARG A 11 31.93 14.27 20.29
N PRO A 12 32.16 15.58 20.06
CA PRO A 12 31.53 16.32 18.97
C PRO A 12 31.74 15.71 17.57
N ALA A 13 32.92 15.17 17.30
CA ALA A 13 33.21 14.49 16.02
C ALA A 13 32.36 13.22 15.83
N GLU A 14 32.16 12.44 16.90
CA GLU A 14 31.34 11.22 16.88
C GLU A 14 29.87 11.55 16.62
N LYS A 15 29.36 12.68 17.14
CA LYS A 15 28.01 13.18 16.84
C LYS A 15 27.82 13.56 15.36
N VAL A 16 28.85 14.10 14.71
CA VAL A 16 28.82 14.41 13.28
C VAL A 16 28.77 13.12 12.45
N PHE A 17 29.56 12.11 12.81
CA PHE A 17 29.50 10.80 12.15
C PHE A 17 28.14 10.13 12.33
N ASP A 18 27.58 10.14 13.54
CA ASP A 18 26.24 9.61 13.82
C ASP A 18 25.16 10.31 13.00
N HIS A 19 25.25 11.64 12.89
CA HIS A 19 24.28 12.41 12.11
C HIS A 19 24.41 12.12 10.61
N ALA A 20 25.63 12.06 10.08
CA ALA A 20 25.90 11.68 8.70
C ALA A 20 25.40 10.27 8.40
N ALA A 21 25.66 9.30 9.28
CA ALA A 21 25.20 7.92 9.13
C ALA A 21 23.67 7.84 9.12
N ARG A 22 22.97 8.56 10.01
CA ARG A 22 21.50 8.64 10.01
C ARG A 22 20.96 9.27 8.73
N TYR A 23 21.61 10.33 8.24
CA TYR A 23 21.20 11.00 7.01
C TYR A 23 21.38 10.08 5.80
N ILE A 24 22.50 9.36 5.71
CA ILE A 24 22.75 8.36 4.66
C ILE A 24 21.71 7.24 4.73
N ALA A 25 21.44 6.69 5.92
CA ALA A 25 20.45 5.64 6.10
C ALA A 25 19.04 6.11 5.71
N TYR A 26 18.67 7.33 6.09
CA TYR A 26 17.40 7.94 5.70
C TYR A 26 17.31 8.15 4.18
N TRP A 27 18.38 8.62 3.54
CA TRP A 27 18.43 8.79 2.09
C TRP A 27 18.19 7.46 1.36
N PHE A 28 18.87 6.38 1.77
CA PHE A 28 18.66 5.05 1.17
C PHE A 28 17.25 4.52 1.42
N ALA A 29 16.69 4.71 2.62
CA ALA A 29 15.31 4.31 2.91
C ALA A 29 14.30 4.98 1.97
N ARG A 30 14.51 6.25 1.61
CA ARG A 30 13.65 6.95 0.64
C ARG A 30 13.80 6.43 -0.77
N VAL A 31 15.02 6.06 -1.17
CA VAL A 31 15.24 5.41 -2.47
C VAL A 31 14.49 4.08 -2.51
N GLU A 32 14.57 3.28 -1.44
CA GLU A 32 13.86 2.00 -1.33
C GLU A 32 12.34 2.19 -1.37
N ASP A 33 11.79 3.18 -0.66
CA ASP A 33 10.36 3.48 -0.68
C ASP A 33 9.89 3.91 -2.06
N TRP A 34 10.67 4.76 -2.76
CA TRP A 34 10.37 5.15 -4.13
C TRP A 34 10.43 3.98 -5.11
N VAL A 35 11.45 3.12 -5.01
CA VAL A 35 11.56 1.92 -5.83
C VAL A 35 10.33 1.04 -5.60
N ALA A 36 9.97 0.78 -4.35
CA ALA A 36 8.83 -0.05 -4.00
C ALA A 36 7.50 0.52 -4.55
N VAL A 37 7.30 1.83 -4.46
CA VAL A 37 6.10 2.49 -4.98
C VAL A 37 6.07 2.49 -6.50
N ALA A 38 7.20 2.81 -7.16
CA ALA A 38 7.28 2.91 -8.61
C ALA A 38 7.14 1.55 -9.30
N THR A 39 7.75 0.49 -8.74
CA THR A 39 7.71 -0.85 -9.32
C THR A 39 6.54 -1.69 -8.81
N GLY A 40 6.00 -1.35 -7.64
CA GLY A 40 5.07 -2.21 -6.90
C GLY A 40 5.76 -3.38 -6.19
N GLU A 41 7.09 -3.44 -6.17
CA GLU A 41 7.84 -4.51 -5.49
C GLU A 41 8.04 -4.26 -4.00
N ASP A 42 8.14 -5.36 -3.27
CA ASP A 42 8.82 -5.34 -2.00
C ASP A 42 10.33 -5.49 -2.22
N VAL A 43 11.10 -4.41 -2.08
CA VAL A 43 12.58 -4.44 -2.13
C VAL A 43 13.16 -5.39 -1.06
N TYR A 44 12.40 -5.68 0.00
CA TYR A 44 12.79 -6.62 1.06
C TYR A 44 12.33 -8.06 0.82
N SER A 45 11.59 -8.37 -0.25
CA SER A 45 11.30 -9.77 -0.54
C SER A 45 12.57 -10.46 -1.01
N ARG A 46 12.99 -11.49 -0.28
CA ARG A 46 14.19 -12.28 -0.62
C ARG A 46 14.09 -12.98 -1.97
N GLU A 47 12.88 -13.06 -2.52
CA GLU A 47 12.57 -13.65 -3.81
C GLU A 47 11.55 -12.75 -4.52
N PRO A 48 11.70 -12.50 -5.84
CA PRO A 48 10.67 -11.83 -6.62
C PRO A 48 9.41 -12.71 -6.63
N LEU A 49 8.24 -12.11 -6.36
CA LEU A 49 6.97 -12.83 -6.31
C LEU A 49 6.41 -13.01 -7.73
N PHE A 50 6.68 -14.15 -8.35
CA PHE A 50 6.10 -14.49 -9.67
C PHE A 50 4.71 -15.11 -9.53
N ALA A 51 3.81 -14.76 -10.46
CA ALA A 51 2.51 -15.40 -10.52
C ALA A 51 2.72 -16.90 -10.76
N ALA A 52 2.23 -17.72 -9.82
CA ALA A 52 2.37 -19.15 -9.89
C ALA A 52 1.00 -19.76 -10.21
N ASN A 53 0.90 -20.35 -11.39
CA ASN A 53 -0.20 -21.23 -11.75
C ASN A 53 0.27 -22.67 -11.54
N THR A 54 -0.13 -23.27 -10.43
CA THR A 54 0.03 -24.72 -10.24
C THR A 54 -1.25 -25.40 -10.75
N ILE A 55 -1.26 -25.69 -12.05
CA ILE A 55 -2.21 -26.62 -12.67
C ILE A 55 -1.39 -27.88 -12.98
N GLY A 56 -1.14 -28.69 -11.96
CA GLY A 56 -0.39 -29.93 -12.10
C GLY A 56 -1.32 -31.13 -11.91
N PRO A 57 -1.26 -32.17 -12.77
CA PRO A 57 -1.90 -33.44 -12.44
C PRO A 57 -1.36 -33.95 -11.11
N GLY A 58 -2.25 -34.14 -10.12
CA GLY A 58 -1.90 -34.61 -8.78
C GLY A 58 -1.93 -33.57 -7.65
N LEU A 59 -2.21 -32.30 -7.92
CA LEU A 59 -2.46 -31.33 -6.85
C LEU A 59 -3.87 -31.57 -6.28
N LEU A 60 -3.95 -32.17 -5.11
CA LEU A 60 -5.20 -32.44 -4.41
C LEU A 60 -5.41 -31.44 -3.28
N ALA A 61 -6.56 -30.75 -3.25
CA ALA A 61 -7.00 -29.97 -2.10
C ALA A 61 -8.01 -30.77 -1.27
N TRP A 62 -7.89 -30.69 0.05
CA TRP A 62 -8.89 -31.25 0.96
C TRP A 62 -10.09 -30.31 1.05
N GLN A 63 -11.21 -30.71 0.48
CA GLN A 63 -12.45 -29.91 0.46
C GLN A 63 -13.64 -30.80 0.79
N HIS A 64 -14.48 -30.36 1.73
CA HIS A 64 -15.69 -31.07 2.15
C HIS A 64 -15.43 -32.53 2.57
N GLY A 65 -14.33 -32.76 3.30
CA GLY A 65 -13.98 -34.08 3.84
C GLY A 65 -13.43 -35.07 2.81
N LYS A 66 -13.01 -34.62 1.62
CA LYS A 66 -12.41 -35.48 0.58
C LYS A 66 -11.28 -34.74 -0.13
N TRP A 67 -10.28 -35.49 -0.61
CA TRP A 67 -9.27 -34.98 -1.54
C TRP A 67 -9.89 -34.81 -2.93
N ARG A 68 -9.71 -33.64 -3.54
CA ARG A 68 -10.20 -33.31 -4.89
C ARG A 68 -9.09 -32.64 -5.70
N ASP A 69 -9.07 -32.88 -7.00
CA ASP A 69 -8.19 -32.14 -7.91
C ASP A 69 -8.44 -30.64 -7.75
N ALA A 70 -7.36 -29.90 -7.59
CA ALA A 70 -7.39 -28.47 -7.44
C ALA A 70 -6.31 -27.83 -8.31
N GLY A 71 -6.62 -26.65 -8.84
CA GLY A 71 -5.61 -25.71 -9.31
C GLY A 71 -5.42 -24.64 -8.26
N MET A 72 -4.19 -24.20 -8.05
CA MET A 72 -3.92 -22.98 -7.29
C MET A 72 -3.35 -21.95 -8.25
N THR A 73 -4.05 -20.82 -8.36
CA THR A 73 -3.52 -19.63 -9.01
C THR A 73 -3.18 -18.64 -7.91
N ILE A 74 -1.88 -18.42 -7.70
CA ILE A 74 -1.39 -17.30 -6.92
C ILE A 74 -1.11 -16.19 -7.93
N ASP A 75 -2.05 -15.25 -8.02
CA ASP A 75 -1.86 -14.05 -8.85
C ASP A 75 -1.10 -13.01 -8.02
N THR A 76 0.18 -12.84 -8.30
CA THR A 76 0.99 -11.76 -7.71
C THR A 76 1.06 -10.60 -8.69
N PRO A 77 0.89 -9.35 -8.23
CA PRO A 77 1.08 -8.19 -9.08
C PRO A 77 2.43 -8.28 -9.77
N ARG A 78 2.47 -8.28 -11.11
CA ARG A 78 3.72 -8.33 -11.84
C ARG A 78 4.48 -7.04 -11.59
N PRO A 79 5.67 -7.12 -10.98
CA PRO A 79 6.43 -5.92 -10.74
C PRO A 79 6.92 -5.29 -12.03
N ALA A 80 6.96 -3.96 -12.05
CA ALA A 80 7.54 -3.24 -13.18
C ALA A 80 9.06 -3.27 -13.08
N LEU A 81 9.74 -3.53 -14.20
CA LEU A 81 11.19 -3.49 -14.27
C LEU A 81 11.70 -2.08 -13.95
N LEU A 82 12.69 -1.98 -13.06
CA LEU A 82 13.38 -0.74 -12.75
C LEU A 82 14.35 -0.39 -13.89
N SER A 83 13.92 0.46 -14.83
CA SER A 83 14.81 0.97 -15.87
C SER A 83 15.79 2.00 -15.32
N ALA A 84 16.90 2.23 -16.04
CA ALA A 84 17.87 3.27 -15.69
C ALA A 84 17.22 4.66 -15.60
N ASP A 85 16.34 5.00 -16.54
CA ASP A 85 15.62 6.28 -16.56
C ASP A 85 14.68 6.44 -15.35
N LEU A 86 13.97 5.36 -14.98
CA LEU A 86 13.10 5.36 -13.82
C LEU A 86 13.91 5.52 -12.54
N PHE A 87 15.04 4.83 -12.43
CA PHE A 87 15.94 4.94 -11.29
C PHE A 87 16.56 6.33 -11.18
N ALA A 88 16.99 6.94 -12.29
CA ALA A 88 17.50 8.31 -12.31
C ALA A 88 16.44 9.30 -11.79
N ALA A 89 15.19 9.18 -12.25
CA ALA A 89 14.09 10.02 -11.76
C ALA A 89 13.82 9.81 -10.26
N ILE A 90 13.95 8.59 -9.73
CA ILE A 90 13.87 8.34 -8.28
C ILE A 90 14.98 9.09 -7.54
N LEU A 91 16.23 9.00 -8.01
CA LEU A 91 17.36 9.67 -7.38
C LEU A 91 17.18 11.20 -7.38
N GLU A 92 16.62 11.77 -8.45
CA GLU A 92 16.27 13.19 -8.51
C GLU A 92 15.23 13.54 -7.43
N ARG A 93 14.12 12.80 -7.32
CA ARG A 93 13.08 13.04 -6.29
C ARG A 93 13.63 12.96 -4.88
N VAL A 94 14.47 11.97 -4.59
CA VAL A 94 15.10 11.84 -3.27
C VAL A 94 16.07 12.99 -3.02
N GLY A 95 16.84 13.41 -4.03
CA GLY A 95 17.71 14.60 -3.95
C GLY A 95 16.94 15.89 -3.67
N GLU A 96 15.73 16.03 -4.21
CA GLU A 96 14.79 17.14 -3.95
C GLU A 96 14.06 17.04 -2.61
N ASN A 97 14.31 15.99 -1.82
CA ASN A 97 13.58 15.66 -0.61
C ASN A 97 12.07 15.44 -0.81
N VAL A 98 11.66 14.86 -1.94
CA VAL A 98 10.27 14.49 -2.21
C VAL A 98 10.01 13.04 -1.84
N ASP A 99 9.02 12.79 -0.97
CA ASP A 99 8.57 11.44 -0.62
C ASP A 99 7.65 10.86 -1.70
N PRO A 100 7.64 9.53 -1.89
CA PRO A 100 6.65 8.91 -2.74
C PRO A 100 5.23 9.14 -2.17
N PRO A 101 4.17 9.09 -3.00
CA PRO A 101 2.82 9.29 -2.51
C PRO A 101 2.45 8.26 -1.42
N ILE A 102 2.02 8.76 -0.26
CA ILE A 102 1.76 7.95 0.94
C ILE A 102 0.70 6.87 0.71
N GLU A 103 -0.32 7.15 -0.12
CA GLU A 103 -1.35 6.20 -0.50
C GLU A 103 -0.78 4.94 -1.17
N TRP A 104 0.25 5.10 -2.01
CA TRP A 104 0.93 3.98 -2.65
C TRP A 104 1.87 3.25 -1.69
N GLN A 105 2.55 3.96 -0.80
CA GLN A 105 3.36 3.33 0.25
C GLN A 105 2.49 2.42 1.13
N LEU A 106 1.30 2.88 1.50
CA LEU A 106 0.32 2.10 2.26
C LEU A 106 -0.17 0.87 1.49
N VAL A 107 -0.42 1.00 0.19
CA VAL A 107 -0.75 -0.16 -0.67
C VAL A 107 0.40 -1.18 -0.69
N CYS A 108 1.65 -0.75 -0.88
CA CYS A 108 2.80 -1.64 -0.85
C CYS A 108 2.90 -2.35 0.51
N ASN A 109 2.71 -1.64 1.62
CA ASN A 109 2.71 -2.23 2.95
C ASN A 109 1.56 -3.23 3.16
N ALA A 110 0.36 -2.93 2.65
CA ALA A 110 -0.76 -3.85 2.68
C ALA A 110 -0.47 -5.13 1.87
N CYS A 111 0.14 -5.01 0.69
CA CYS A 111 0.60 -6.15 -0.11
C CYS A 111 1.62 -7.02 0.65
N ARG A 112 2.60 -6.39 1.31
CA ARG A 112 3.61 -7.08 2.12
C ARG A 112 3.01 -7.75 3.35
N ALA A 113 2.02 -7.14 3.99
CA ALA A 113 1.29 -7.75 5.09
C ALA A 113 0.51 -8.98 4.62
N HIS A 114 -0.17 -8.85 3.47
CA HIS A 114 -0.97 -9.92 2.87
C HIS A 114 -0.13 -11.13 2.49
N SER A 115 1.03 -10.92 1.86
CA SER A 115 1.94 -12.01 1.47
C SER A 115 2.49 -12.80 2.68
N ARG A 116 2.53 -12.17 3.86
CA ARG A 116 2.91 -12.79 5.13
C ARG A 116 1.74 -13.40 5.91
N GLY A 117 0.51 -13.30 5.38
CA GLY A 117 -0.71 -13.78 6.03
C GLY A 117 -1.21 -12.89 7.17
N ASP A 118 -0.69 -11.66 7.32
CA ASP A 118 -1.17 -10.70 8.32
C ASP A 118 -2.42 -9.96 7.80
N THR A 119 -3.57 -10.61 7.90
CA THR A 119 -4.85 -10.10 7.37
C THR A 119 -5.29 -8.81 8.05
N ARG A 120 -4.99 -8.66 9.35
CA ARG A 120 -5.35 -7.46 10.11
C ARG A 120 -4.54 -6.25 9.65
N ARG A 121 -3.22 -6.39 9.52
CA ARG A 121 -2.36 -5.32 9.01
C ARG A 121 -2.68 -4.98 7.56
N THR A 122 -2.98 -5.99 6.74
CA THR A 122 -3.41 -5.81 5.35
C THR A 122 -4.61 -4.89 5.25
N ILE A 123 -5.69 -5.19 5.99
CA ILE A 123 -6.92 -4.41 5.98
C ILE A 123 -6.69 -3.00 6.55
N LEU A 124 -5.86 -2.87 7.59
CA LEU A 124 -5.55 -1.56 8.17
C LEU A 124 -4.88 -0.65 7.14
N ASP A 125 -3.77 -1.09 6.54
CA ASP A 125 -3.00 -0.29 5.60
C ASP A 125 -3.82 -0.02 4.31
N ALA A 126 -4.56 -1.01 3.81
CA ALA A 126 -5.45 -0.87 2.66
C ALA A 126 -6.57 0.17 2.91
N ALA A 127 -7.23 0.09 4.07
CA ALA A 127 -8.28 1.05 4.44
C ALA A 127 -7.72 2.46 4.60
N THR A 128 -6.55 2.61 5.23
CA THR A 128 -5.89 3.91 5.37
C THR A 128 -5.50 4.50 4.02
N ALA A 129 -4.99 3.68 3.07
CA ALA A 129 -4.68 4.13 1.72
C ALA A 129 -5.90 4.73 1.02
N VAL A 130 -7.05 4.05 1.10
CA VAL A 130 -8.31 4.55 0.55
C VAL A 130 -8.77 5.83 1.25
N GLU A 131 -8.70 5.88 2.58
CA GLU A 131 -9.09 7.09 3.33
C GLU A 131 -8.26 8.31 2.93
N VAL A 132 -6.96 8.16 2.72
CA VAL A 132 -6.09 9.24 2.21
C VAL A 132 -6.60 9.75 0.87
N CYS A 133 -6.81 8.85 -0.11
CA CYS A 133 -7.31 9.25 -1.43
C CYS A 133 -8.66 9.97 -1.35
N LEU A 134 -9.61 9.45 -0.56
CA LEU A 134 -10.92 10.08 -0.41
C LEU A 134 -10.79 11.48 0.23
N ILE A 135 -9.93 11.65 1.23
CA ILE A 135 -9.72 12.96 1.87
C ILE A 135 -9.12 13.97 0.90
N GLU A 136 -8.10 13.59 0.12
CA GLU A 136 -7.48 14.48 -0.85
C GLU A 136 -8.44 14.86 -1.99
N GLN A 137 -9.24 13.92 -2.48
CA GLN A 137 -10.25 14.21 -3.49
C GLN A 137 -11.36 15.11 -2.95
N ILE A 138 -11.77 14.93 -1.69
CA ILE A 138 -12.72 15.86 -1.04
C ILE A 138 -12.12 17.25 -1.01
N ARG A 139 -10.88 17.41 -0.53
CA ARG A 139 -10.21 18.72 -0.47
C ARG A 139 -10.15 19.39 -1.84
N LEU A 140 -9.87 18.62 -2.89
CA LEU A 140 -9.86 19.14 -4.27
C LEU A 140 -11.24 19.65 -4.68
N VAL A 141 -12.30 18.86 -4.46
CA VAL A 141 -13.69 19.27 -4.75
C VAL A 141 -14.06 20.50 -3.93
N GLU A 142 -13.81 20.50 -2.62
CA GLU A 142 -14.06 21.64 -1.73
C GLU A 142 -13.38 22.92 -2.23
N SER A 143 -12.12 22.82 -2.68
CA SER A 143 -11.37 23.96 -3.21
C SER A 143 -11.92 24.48 -4.54
N THR A 144 -12.57 23.62 -5.33
CA THR A 144 -13.08 23.96 -6.66
C THR A 144 -14.52 24.46 -6.62
N THR A 145 -15.37 23.89 -5.76
CA THR A 145 -16.80 24.21 -5.68
C THR A 145 -17.15 25.13 -4.51
N GLY A 146 -16.30 25.22 -3.49
CA GLY A 146 -16.56 25.93 -2.24
C GLY A 146 -17.50 25.18 -1.27
N GLU A 147 -18.05 24.04 -1.67
CA GLU A 147 -18.93 23.22 -0.83
C GLU A 147 -18.12 22.33 0.09
N LYS A 148 -18.37 22.40 1.41
CA LYS A 148 -17.63 21.66 2.43
C LYS A 148 -18.24 20.31 2.76
N PHE A 149 -17.39 19.34 3.08
CA PHE A 149 -17.81 18.07 3.67
C PHE A 149 -18.09 18.25 5.17
N GLU A 150 -19.37 18.29 5.54
CA GLU A 150 -19.83 18.37 6.94
C GLU A 150 -20.30 17.02 7.51
N GLY A 151 -20.14 15.94 6.75
CA GLY A 151 -20.60 14.60 7.11
C GLY A 151 -19.81 13.93 8.23
N GLN A 152 -20.30 12.77 8.68
CA GLN A 152 -19.59 11.94 9.65
C GLN A 152 -18.21 11.53 9.14
N ARG A 153 -17.24 11.45 10.06
CA ARG A 153 -15.87 10.98 9.77
C ARG A 153 -15.90 9.46 9.56
N GLY A 154 -16.16 9.02 8.33
CA GLY A 154 -16.15 7.62 7.95
C GLY A 154 -15.98 7.44 6.45
N MET A 155 -15.31 6.35 6.06
CA MET A 155 -15.01 6.02 4.67
C MET A 155 -16.27 6.02 3.77
N GLN A 156 -17.37 5.44 4.26
CA GLN A 156 -18.64 5.39 3.52
C GLN A 156 -19.23 6.78 3.24
N TYR A 157 -19.28 7.64 4.25
CA TYR A 157 -19.83 8.99 4.09
C TYR A 157 -18.98 9.84 3.14
N ARG A 158 -17.65 9.69 3.20
CA ARG A 158 -16.73 10.35 2.27
C ARG A 158 -16.93 9.86 0.84
N SER A 159 -17.02 8.55 0.64
CA SER A 159 -17.32 7.93 -0.66
C SER A 159 -18.63 8.45 -1.25
N GLN A 160 -19.72 8.37 -0.49
CA GLN A 160 -21.05 8.81 -0.94
C GLN A 160 -21.08 10.30 -1.28
N TRP A 161 -20.44 11.14 -0.45
CA TRP A 161 -20.37 12.57 -0.71
C TRP A 161 -19.59 12.88 -1.99
N LEU A 162 -18.46 12.18 -2.22
CA LEU A 162 -17.68 12.29 -3.46
C LEU A 162 -18.47 11.81 -4.68
N ALA A 163 -19.18 10.69 -4.58
CA ALA A 163 -19.95 10.13 -5.69
C ALA A 163 -21.02 11.10 -6.19
N ALA A 164 -21.57 11.93 -5.31
CA ALA A 164 -22.54 12.96 -5.67
C ALA A 164 -21.92 14.22 -6.32
N ARG A 165 -20.61 14.46 -6.18
CA ARG A 165 -19.96 15.74 -6.53
C ARG A 165 -18.77 15.64 -7.47
N HIS A 166 -18.18 14.47 -7.59
CA HIS A 166 -17.03 14.21 -8.44
C HIS A 166 -17.47 13.29 -9.59
N PRO A 167 -17.77 13.83 -10.79
CA PRO A 167 -18.34 13.05 -11.91
C PRO A 167 -17.49 11.86 -12.35
N GLY A 168 -16.17 11.92 -12.13
CA GLY A 168 -15.24 10.83 -12.45
C GLY A 168 -15.08 9.79 -11.34
N TYR A 169 -15.74 9.93 -10.19
CA TYR A 169 -15.60 9.00 -9.09
C TYR A 169 -16.71 7.94 -9.13
N GLN A 170 -16.30 6.67 -9.10
CA GLN A 170 -17.19 5.54 -8.89
C GLN A 170 -16.69 4.72 -7.69
N GLU A 171 -17.59 4.46 -6.74
CA GLU A 171 -17.27 3.62 -5.59
C GLU A 171 -16.96 2.19 -6.04
N HIS A 172 -15.83 1.64 -5.60
CA HIS A 172 -15.47 0.27 -5.89
C HIS A 172 -16.41 -0.71 -5.16
N ALA A 173 -16.88 -1.76 -5.84
CA ALA A 173 -17.88 -2.68 -5.31
C ALA A 173 -17.49 -3.33 -3.96
N SER A 174 -16.19 -3.56 -3.75
CA SER A 174 -15.65 -4.15 -2.51
C SER A 174 -15.31 -3.13 -1.41
N LEU A 175 -15.63 -1.84 -1.57
CA LEU A 175 -15.33 -0.82 -0.56
C LEU A 175 -16.09 -1.05 0.75
N ASP A 176 -17.35 -1.48 0.66
CA ASP A 176 -18.15 -1.82 1.85
C ASP A 176 -17.57 -3.01 2.62
N LEU A 177 -17.05 -4.02 1.90
CA LEU A 177 -16.36 -5.16 2.52
C LEU A 177 -15.10 -4.69 3.26
N LEU A 178 -14.24 -3.89 2.61
CA LEU A 178 -13.04 -3.34 3.25
C LEU A 178 -13.37 -2.57 4.53
N ARG A 179 -14.43 -1.76 4.50
CA ARG A 179 -14.94 -1.01 5.66
C ARG A 179 -15.40 -1.95 6.78
N LYS A 180 -16.21 -2.96 6.46
CA LYS A 180 -16.70 -3.95 7.44
C LYS A 180 -15.54 -4.71 8.06
N SER A 181 -14.65 -5.25 7.24
CA SER A 181 -13.45 -5.98 7.72
C SER A 181 -12.56 -5.10 8.59
N ARG A 182 -12.39 -3.81 8.28
CA ARG A 182 -11.65 -2.87 9.14
C ARG A 182 -12.36 -2.68 10.47
N ASN A 183 -13.67 -2.44 10.47
CA ASN A 183 -14.40 -2.20 11.70
C ASN A 183 -14.42 -3.45 12.60
N GLU A 184 -14.68 -4.62 12.02
CA GLU A 184 -14.73 -5.89 12.73
C GLU A 184 -13.34 -6.32 13.22
N GLY A 185 -12.34 -6.36 12.34
CA GLY A 185 -11.01 -6.85 12.67
C GLY A 185 -10.19 -5.88 13.53
N ILE A 186 -10.32 -4.57 13.32
CA ILE A 186 -9.54 -3.58 14.06
C ILE A 186 -10.20 -3.19 15.37
N HIS A 187 -11.52 -2.94 15.38
CA HIS A 187 -12.22 -2.41 16.56
C HIS A 187 -12.90 -3.50 17.39
N ALA A 188 -13.49 -4.53 16.76
CA ALA A 188 -14.17 -5.61 17.48
C ALA A 188 -13.27 -6.83 17.76
N GLY A 189 -12.05 -6.86 17.21
CA GLY A 189 -11.12 -7.99 17.36
C GLY A 189 -11.55 -9.25 16.61
N GLY A 190 -12.43 -9.11 15.61
CA GLY A 190 -12.89 -10.20 14.76
C GLY A 190 -11.77 -10.79 13.90
N ILE A 191 -11.97 -12.04 13.45
CA ILE A 191 -11.05 -12.71 12.53
C ILE A 191 -11.39 -12.27 11.11
N ILE A 192 -10.38 -11.78 10.39
CA ILE A 192 -10.49 -11.44 8.96
C ILE A 192 -9.96 -12.62 8.16
N SER A 193 -10.76 -13.15 7.24
CA SER A 193 -10.34 -14.23 6.34
C SER A 193 -9.28 -13.74 5.34
N LEU A 194 -8.48 -14.66 4.81
CA LEU A 194 -7.49 -14.32 3.79
C LEU A 194 -8.17 -13.79 2.51
N ASP A 195 -9.33 -14.33 2.15
CA ASP A 195 -10.11 -13.92 0.98
C ASP A 195 -10.72 -12.52 1.13
N ASP A 196 -11.21 -12.18 2.33
CA ASP A 196 -11.70 -10.83 2.64
C ASP A 196 -10.56 -9.82 2.62
N ALA A 197 -9.39 -10.19 3.18
CA ALA A 197 -8.19 -9.38 3.12
C ALA A 197 -7.73 -9.13 1.68
N ALA A 198 -7.70 -10.17 0.84
CA ALA A 198 -7.39 -10.06 -0.58
C ALA A 198 -8.39 -9.17 -1.33
N SER A 199 -9.69 -9.31 -1.04
CA SER A 199 -10.75 -8.50 -1.65
C SER A 199 -10.66 -7.03 -1.25
N GLY A 200 -10.39 -6.75 0.03
CA GLY A 200 -10.15 -5.41 0.54
C GLY A 200 -8.89 -4.77 -0.06
N LEU A 201 -7.80 -5.54 -0.20
CA LEU A 201 -6.57 -5.09 -0.84
C LEU A 201 -6.80 -4.74 -2.32
N ARG A 202 -7.53 -5.57 -3.07
CA ARG A 202 -7.91 -5.26 -4.47
C ARG A 202 -8.71 -3.96 -4.58
N ALA A 203 -9.65 -3.75 -3.66
CA ALA A 203 -10.43 -2.50 -3.60
C ALA A 203 -9.53 -1.28 -3.38
N ALA A 204 -8.54 -1.41 -2.48
CA ALA A 204 -7.58 -0.34 -2.22
C ALA A 204 -6.68 -0.06 -3.43
N ILE A 205 -6.12 -1.09 -4.06
CA ILE A 205 -5.30 -0.94 -5.28
C ILE A 205 -6.10 -0.24 -6.39
N ALA A 206 -7.34 -0.67 -6.63
CA ALA A 206 -8.19 -0.06 -7.66
C ALA A 206 -8.52 1.41 -7.34
N THR A 207 -8.87 1.70 -6.08
CA THR A 207 -9.22 3.06 -5.66
C THR A 207 -8.02 4.00 -5.69
N VAL A 208 -6.85 3.54 -5.20
CA VAL A 208 -5.60 4.31 -5.23
C VAL A 208 -5.10 4.47 -6.67
N GLY A 209 -5.26 3.46 -7.52
CA GLY A 209 -4.97 3.56 -8.94
C GLY A 209 -5.82 4.61 -9.67
N ALA A 210 -7.08 4.78 -9.26
CA ALA A 210 -8.00 5.74 -9.88
C ALA A 210 -7.88 7.17 -9.32
N LEU A 211 -7.59 7.32 -8.02
CA LEU A 211 -7.69 8.61 -7.31
C LEU A 211 -6.38 9.10 -6.69
N GLY A 212 -5.41 8.21 -6.53
CA GLY A 212 -4.12 8.53 -5.93
C GLY A 212 -3.25 9.36 -6.86
N ARG A 213 -2.23 10.00 -6.28
CA ARG A 213 -1.21 10.68 -7.07
C ARG A 213 -0.42 9.67 -7.89
N SER A 214 0.23 10.16 -8.95
CA SER A 214 1.09 9.32 -9.78
C SER A 214 2.20 8.69 -8.94
N ARG A 215 2.33 7.37 -9.05
CA ARG A 215 3.49 6.61 -8.54
C ARG A 215 4.70 6.67 -9.48
N ASP A 216 4.56 7.26 -10.66
CA ASP A 216 5.66 7.48 -11.58
C ASP A 216 6.44 8.75 -11.15
N PRO A 217 7.70 8.62 -10.71
CA PRO A 217 8.52 9.76 -10.27
C PRO A 217 8.77 10.78 -11.38
N ARG A 218 8.57 10.41 -12.65
CA ARG A 218 8.72 11.29 -13.81
C ARG A 218 7.50 12.18 -14.04
N ALA A 219 6.35 11.85 -13.44
CA ALA A 219 5.17 12.70 -13.48
C ALA A 219 5.43 13.95 -12.63
N ARG A 220 5.25 15.13 -13.20
CA ARG A 220 5.41 16.42 -12.53
C ARG A 220 4.12 16.86 -11.83
#